data_AF-A0A9D7B7U3-F1
#
_entry.id   AF-A0A9D7B7U3-F1
#
_cell.length_a   1.000
_cell.length_b   1.000
_cell.length_c   1.000
_cell.angle_alpha   90.00
_cell.angle_beta   90.00
_cell.angle_gamma   90.00
#
_symmetry.space_group_name_H-M   'P 1'
#
loop_
_entity.id
_entity.type
_entity.pdbx_description
1 polymer ?
#
loop_
_entity_poly.entity_id
_entity_poly.type
_entity_poly.pdbx_seq_one_letter_code
_entity_poly.pdbx_strand_id
1 'polypeptide(L)'
;MLATRTGLIQRDGDVVGMDGSSPVAFDAAPGNYAIAIRHRNHLGVMTGAGIPLSSVPVAVDFTNPATATFGTNAQKPVGARMAMWCGEVVADGTVRYVGSNNDRDPSSWPSAAARPPAR
;
A
#
# COMPACT_ATOMS: atom_id res chain seq x y z
N MET A 1 -9.82 -0.62 -10.68
CA MET A 1 -10.32 -0.44 -9.30
C MET A 1 -11.81 -0.66 -9.31
N LEU A 2 -12.32 -1.70 -8.63
CA LEU A 2 -13.74 -2.07 -8.64
C LEU A 2 -14.52 -1.42 -7.47
N ALA A 3 -13.89 -1.32 -6.30
CA ALA A 3 -14.40 -0.64 -5.14
C ALA A 3 -13.22 -0.15 -4.27
N THR A 4 -13.44 0.86 -3.43
CA THR A 4 -12.47 1.31 -2.43
C THR A 4 -13.20 1.74 -1.18
N ARG A 5 -12.64 1.38 -0.03
CA ARG A 5 -13.19 1.73 1.26
C ARG A 5 -12.07 2.12 2.21
N THR A 6 -12.31 3.14 3.00
CA THR A 6 -11.43 3.53 4.10
C THR A 6 -11.76 2.70 5.34
N GLY A 7 -10.73 2.36 6.10
CA GLY A 7 -10.83 1.61 7.34
C GLY A 7 -9.84 2.13 8.37
N LEU A 8 -9.97 1.64 9.59
CA LEU A 8 -9.09 1.95 10.71
C LEU A 8 -8.11 0.80 10.92
N ILE A 9 -6.89 1.12 11.31
CA ILE A 9 -5.89 0.13 11.71
C ILE A 9 -5.85 0.10 13.24
N GLN A 10 -6.07 -1.08 13.82
CA GLN A 10 -6.00 -1.32 15.26
C GLN A 10 -4.55 -1.57 15.72
N ARG A 11 -4.32 -1.55 17.05
CA ARG A 11 -2.96 -1.67 17.63
C ARG A 11 -2.30 -3.04 17.41
N ASP A 12 -3.10 -4.08 17.22
CA ASP A 12 -2.68 -5.43 16.90
C ASP A 12 -2.36 -5.62 15.40
N GLY A 13 -2.73 -4.65 14.56
CA GLY A 13 -2.47 -4.66 13.12
C GLY A 13 -3.70 -5.00 12.27
N ASP A 14 -4.86 -5.24 12.89
CA ASP A 14 -6.09 -5.55 12.17
C ASP A 14 -6.70 -4.31 11.51
N VAL A 15 -7.24 -4.51 10.31
CA VAL A 15 -7.95 -3.47 9.57
C VAL A 15 -9.45 -3.66 9.76
N VAL A 16 -10.09 -2.69 10.39
CA VAL A 16 -11.53 -2.69 10.70
C VAL A 16 -12.24 -1.56 9.98
N GLY A 17 -13.56 -1.66 9.94
CA GLY A 17 -14.45 -0.61 9.46
C GLY A 17 -14.38 0.65 10.34
N MET A 18 -15.10 1.68 9.91
CA MET A 18 -15.10 2.99 10.58
C MET A 18 -15.81 2.98 11.94
N ASP A 19 -16.50 1.90 12.28
CA ASP A 19 -17.07 1.66 13.61
C ASP A 19 -16.04 1.13 14.62
N GLY A 20 -14.82 0.84 14.17
CA GLY A 20 -13.71 0.41 15.00
C GLY A 20 -13.73 -1.07 15.39
N SER A 21 -14.67 -1.87 14.86
CA SER A 21 -14.77 -3.30 15.20
C SER A 21 -15.25 -4.20 14.06
N SER A 22 -16.07 -3.72 13.13
CA SER A 22 -16.61 -4.60 12.08
C SER A 22 -15.56 -4.86 11.00
N PRO A 23 -15.62 -6.01 10.29
CA PRO A 23 -14.83 -6.22 9.09
C PRO A 23 -15.11 -5.18 8.00
N VAL A 24 -14.11 -4.89 7.17
CA VAL A 24 -14.28 -4.02 6.00
C VAL A 24 -15.12 -4.75 4.94
N ALA A 25 -16.35 -4.32 4.74
CA ALA A 25 -17.22 -4.85 3.68
C ALA A 25 -17.09 -4.05 2.38
N PHE A 26 -17.27 -4.71 1.24
CA PHE A 26 -17.36 -4.06 -0.08
C PHE A 26 -18.74 -4.36 -0.67
N ASP A 27 -19.36 -3.34 -1.27
CA ASP A 27 -20.61 -3.52 -2.00
C ASP A 27 -20.31 -4.03 -3.42
N ALA A 28 -20.01 -5.33 -3.51
CA ALA A 28 -19.69 -6.03 -4.74
C ALA A 28 -20.33 -7.41 -4.74
N ALA A 29 -20.69 -7.91 -5.93
CA ALA A 29 -21.20 -9.27 -6.06
C ALA A 29 -20.15 -10.31 -5.61
N PRO A 30 -20.55 -11.49 -5.14
CA PRO A 30 -19.59 -12.54 -4.80
C PRO A 30 -18.71 -12.91 -5.99
N GLY A 31 -17.41 -13.07 -5.76
CA GLY A 31 -16.44 -13.32 -6.84
C GLY A 31 -14.99 -13.33 -6.34
N ASN A 32 -14.07 -13.62 -7.26
CA ASN A 32 -12.63 -13.62 -6.97
C ASN A 32 -12.05 -12.22 -7.23
N TYR A 33 -11.51 -11.59 -6.19
CA TYR A 33 -10.99 -10.23 -6.26
C TYR A 33 -9.54 -10.15 -5.80
N ALA A 34 -8.73 -9.35 -6.49
CA ALA A 34 -7.43 -8.94 -5.98
C ALA A 34 -7.64 -7.87 -4.90
N ILE A 35 -7.11 -8.10 -3.71
CA ILE A 35 -7.27 -7.20 -2.57
C ILE A 35 -6.00 -6.40 -2.42
N ALA A 36 -6.14 -5.07 -2.36
CA ALA A 36 -5.02 -4.16 -2.17
C ALA A 36 -5.20 -3.31 -0.91
N ILE A 37 -4.13 -3.18 -0.13
CA ILE A 37 -4.04 -2.27 1.00
C ILE A 37 -3.13 -1.11 0.59
N ARG A 38 -3.63 0.12 0.76
CA ARG A 38 -2.87 1.35 0.49
C ARG A 38 -2.86 2.22 1.75
N HIS A 39 -1.67 2.56 2.22
CA HIS A 39 -1.50 3.46 3.36
C HIS A 39 -0.79 4.73 2.89
N ARG A 40 -1.20 5.90 3.38
CA ARG A 40 -0.73 7.23 2.92
C ARG A 40 0.78 7.50 2.97
N ASN A 41 1.53 6.63 3.67
CA ASN A 41 2.97 6.79 3.92
C ASN A 41 3.74 5.49 3.59
N HIS A 42 3.09 4.48 3.02
CA HIS A 42 3.70 3.19 2.73
C HIS A 42 3.31 2.72 1.33
N LEU A 43 4.20 1.98 0.68
CA LEU A 43 3.92 1.29 -0.57
C LEU A 43 2.75 0.33 -0.38
N GLY A 44 1.74 0.47 -1.22
CA GLY A 44 0.60 -0.44 -1.21
C GLY A 44 1.00 -1.87 -1.57
N VAL A 45 0.29 -2.84 -1.00
CA VAL A 45 0.45 -4.25 -1.30
C VAL A 45 -0.84 -4.82 -1.84
N MET A 46 -0.75 -5.76 -2.79
CA MET A 46 -1.90 -6.44 -3.39
C MET A 46 -1.69 -7.94 -3.38
N THR A 47 -2.78 -8.72 -3.24
CA THR A 47 -2.72 -10.18 -3.41
C THR A 47 -2.32 -10.54 -4.85
N GLY A 48 -1.47 -11.56 -4.99
CA GLY A 48 -1.05 -12.08 -6.30
C GLY A 48 -2.13 -12.94 -6.96
N ALA A 49 -2.95 -13.60 -6.16
CA ALA A 49 -4.11 -14.37 -6.60
C ALA A 49 -5.42 -13.69 -6.15
N GLY A 50 -6.50 -14.01 -6.88
CA GLY A 50 -7.85 -13.58 -6.50
C GLY A 50 -8.31 -14.27 -5.23
N ILE A 51 -8.81 -13.49 -4.28
CA ILE A 51 -9.43 -13.98 -3.04
C ILE A 51 -10.95 -14.08 -3.27
N PRO A 52 -11.59 -15.21 -2.96
CA PRO A 52 -13.03 -15.36 -3.06
C PRO A 52 -13.71 -14.52 -1.98
N LEU A 53 -14.42 -13.46 -2.37
CA LEU A 53 -15.25 -12.68 -1.45
C LEU A 53 -16.73 -13.03 -1.61
N SER A 54 -17.43 -13.03 -0.48
CA SER A 54 -18.88 -13.26 -0.39
C SER A 54 -19.44 -12.53 0.84
N SER A 55 -20.68 -12.83 1.24
CA SER A 55 -21.24 -12.35 2.50
C SER A 55 -20.52 -12.92 3.74
N VAL A 56 -19.71 -13.97 3.58
CA VAL A 56 -18.86 -14.51 4.64
C VAL A 56 -17.53 -13.74 4.68
N PRO A 57 -17.13 -13.17 5.82
CA PRO A 57 -15.84 -12.51 5.96
C PRO A 57 -14.67 -13.46 5.70
N VAL A 58 -13.69 -13.01 4.92
CA VAL A 58 -12.45 -13.75 4.66
C VAL A 58 -11.28 -12.96 5.23
N ALA A 59 -10.50 -13.62 6.08
CA ALA A 59 -9.27 -13.05 6.62
C ALA A 59 -8.15 -13.13 5.56
N VAL A 60 -7.53 -11.99 5.26
CA VAL A 60 -6.35 -11.90 4.41
C VAL A 60 -5.23 -11.29 5.24
N ASP A 61 -4.21 -12.10 5.54
CA ASP A 61 -3.08 -11.66 6.37
C ASP A 61 -1.86 -11.35 5.50
N PHE A 62 -1.57 -10.08 5.31
CA PHE A 62 -0.38 -9.62 4.60
C PHE A 62 0.90 -9.69 5.43
N THR A 63 0.84 -10.01 6.72
CA THR A 63 2.02 -10.21 7.56
C THR A 63 2.59 -11.62 7.45
N ASN A 64 1.79 -12.58 6.97
CA ASN A 64 2.23 -13.95 6.73
C ASN A 64 3.07 -14.05 5.45
N PRO A 65 4.33 -14.52 5.51
CA PRO A 65 5.18 -14.68 4.33
C PRO A 65 4.67 -15.70 3.30
N ALA A 66 3.72 -16.56 3.68
CA ALA A 66 3.05 -17.48 2.75
C ALA A 66 1.96 -16.81 1.91
N THR A 67 1.52 -15.60 2.25
CA THR A 67 0.52 -14.86 1.48
C THR A 67 1.13 -14.38 0.18
N ALA A 68 0.68 -14.95 -0.94
CA ALA A 68 1.18 -14.56 -2.25
C ALA A 68 0.79 -13.11 -2.58
N THR A 69 1.79 -12.25 -2.79
CA THR A 69 1.62 -10.85 -3.20
C THR A 69 1.94 -10.64 -4.66
N PHE A 70 1.33 -9.63 -5.26
CA PHE A 70 1.65 -9.20 -6.62
C PHE A 70 2.99 -8.44 -6.66
N GLY A 71 3.92 -8.88 -7.51
CA GLY A 71 5.22 -8.26 -7.73
C GLY A 71 6.38 -8.92 -6.98
N THR A 72 7.60 -8.50 -7.31
CA THR A 72 8.84 -8.95 -6.64
C THR A 72 9.20 -7.96 -5.53
N ASN A 73 9.54 -8.45 -4.32
CA ASN A 73 9.81 -7.62 -3.14
C ASN A 73 8.69 -6.63 -2.79
N ALA A 74 7.43 -7.03 -3.01
CA ALA A 74 6.25 -6.21 -2.70
C ALA A 74 6.15 -5.82 -1.21
N GLN A 75 6.85 -6.55 -0.34
CA GLN A 75 6.90 -6.36 1.10
C GLN A 75 8.32 -6.50 1.62
N LYS A 76 8.57 -5.98 2.82
CA LYS A 76 9.82 -6.06 3.55
C LYS A 76 9.70 -7.08 4.68
N PRO A 77 10.61 -8.06 4.82
CA PRO A 77 10.66 -8.91 5.99
C PRO A 77 11.12 -8.11 7.22
N VAL A 78 10.40 -8.26 8.33
CA VAL A 78 10.73 -7.73 9.66
C VAL A 78 10.59 -8.88 10.67
N GLY A 79 11.69 -9.58 10.92
CA GLY A 79 11.66 -10.82 11.69
C GLY A 79 10.89 -11.91 10.97
N ALA A 80 9.88 -12.49 11.64
CA ALA A 80 9.01 -13.53 11.08
C ALA A 80 7.80 -12.99 10.31
N ARG A 81 7.63 -11.67 10.23
CA ARG A 81 6.47 -11.01 9.60
C ARG A 81 6.89 -10.23 8.37
N MET A 82 5.94 -10.04 7.47
CA MET A 82 6.06 -9.14 6.33
C MET A 82 5.42 -7.77 6.65
N ALA A 83 6.06 -6.70 6.19
CA ALA A 83 5.62 -5.32 6.39
C ALA A 83 5.60 -4.55 5.06
N MET A 84 4.77 -3.51 4.98
CA MET A 84 4.81 -2.58 3.85
C MET A 84 6.08 -1.71 3.90
N TRP A 85 6.62 -1.37 2.74
CA TRP A 85 7.75 -0.43 2.65
C TRP A 85 7.29 0.98 3.03
N CYS A 86 7.94 1.62 4.00
CA CYS A 86 7.68 3.03 4.31
C CYS A 86 8.23 3.95 3.22
N GLY A 87 7.68 5.15 3.11
CA GLY A 87 8.26 6.21 2.30
C GLY A 87 7.88 6.14 0.83
N GLU A 88 6.64 5.76 0.53
CA GLU A 88 6.02 6.09 -0.75
C GLU A 88 5.21 7.36 -0.53
N VAL A 89 5.79 8.51 -0.90
CA VAL A 89 5.21 9.83 -0.65
C VAL A 89 4.60 10.39 -1.94
N VAL A 90 5.14 9.98 -3.09
CA VAL A 90 4.73 10.45 -4.42
C VAL A 90 3.59 9.60 -5.03
N ALA A 91 3.15 8.52 -4.36
CA ALA A 91 1.99 7.74 -4.80
C ALA A 91 2.15 7.04 -6.17
N ASP A 92 3.39 6.85 -6.67
CA ASP A 92 3.72 6.31 -8.00
C ASP A 92 3.89 4.78 -8.06
N GLY A 93 3.75 4.08 -6.93
CA GLY A 93 3.89 2.63 -6.84
C GLY A 93 5.34 2.11 -6.80
N THR A 94 6.33 2.98 -6.63
CA THR A 94 7.74 2.61 -6.42
C THR A 94 8.32 3.39 -5.26
N VAL A 95 8.92 2.71 -4.27
CA VAL A 95 9.69 3.41 -3.22
C VAL A 95 11.08 3.70 -3.73
N ARG A 96 11.43 4.98 -3.89
CA ARG A 96 12.77 5.43 -4.29
C ARG A 96 13.40 6.30 -3.21
N TYR A 97 14.56 5.87 -2.72
CA TYR A 97 15.31 6.60 -1.68
C TYR A 97 16.32 7.62 -2.26
N VAL A 98 16.83 7.40 -3.48
CA VAL A 98 17.82 8.25 -4.17
C VAL A 98 17.53 8.31 -5.67
N GLY A 99 17.96 9.40 -6.34
CA GLY A 99 17.68 9.68 -7.76
C GLY A 99 16.60 10.76 -7.97
N SER A 100 16.32 11.13 -9.22
CA SER A 100 15.22 12.04 -9.57
C SER A 100 13.87 11.42 -9.23
N ASN A 101 12.90 12.22 -8.78
CA ASN A 101 11.57 11.77 -8.31
C ASN A 101 11.66 10.78 -7.13
N ASN A 102 12.61 10.98 -6.22
CA ASN A 102 12.67 10.18 -5.00
C ASN A 102 11.58 10.62 -4.00
N ASP A 103 11.14 9.69 -3.17
CA ASP A 103 10.08 9.93 -2.19
C ASP A 103 10.55 10.72 -0.96
N ARG A 104 11.88 10.89 -0.81
CA ARG A 104 12.48 11.67 0.29
C ARG A 104 12.32 13.18 0.06
N ASP A 105 12.32 13.62 -1.19
CA ASP A 105 12.15 15.02 -1.61
C ASP A 105 11.11 15.10 -2.74
N PRO A 106 9.81 15.07 -2.40
CA PRO A 106 8.73 15.18 -3.39
C PRO A 106 8.72 16.53 -4.12
N SER A 107 9.51 17.50 -3.67
CA SER A 107 9.67 18.83 -4.26
C SER A 107 11.12 19.13 -4.63
N SER A 108 11.79 18.25 -5.38
CA SER A 108 12.94 18.71 -6.16
C SER A 108 12.40 19.58 -7.32
N TRP A 109 11.97 20.80 -7.01
CA TRP A 109 11.89 21.85 -8.00
C TRP A 109 13.29 21.93 -8.64
N PRO A 110 13.42 22.02 -9.97
CA PRO A 110 14.73 22.09 -10.60
C PRO A 110 15.37 23.45 -10.30
N SER A 111 15.94 23.64 -9.12
CA SER A 111 16.76 24.82 -8.82
C SER A 111 18.18 24.58 -9.32
N ALA A 112 18.31 24.45 -10.64
CA ALA A 112 19.60 24.58 -11.32
C ALA A 112 19.41 24.99 -12.79
N ALA A 113 18.56 26.00 -13.04
CA ALA A 113 18.83 26.87 -14.18
C ALA A 113 19.99 27.78 -13.78
N ALA A 114 21.16 27.52 -14.36
CA ALA A 114 22.34 28.36 -14.22
C ALA A 114 21.96 29.83 -14.44
N ARG A 115 22.13 30.67 -13.41
CA ARG A 115 22.07 32.11 -13.56
C ARG A 115 23.29 32.53 -14.38
N PRO A 116 23.14 33.08 -15.61
CA PRO A 116 24.30 33.54 -16.36
C PRO A 116 25.01 34.67 -15.59
N PRO A 117 26.34 34.77 -15.68
CA PRO A 117 27.09 35.81 -14.98
C PRO A 117 26.61 37.18 -15.46
N ALA A 118 26.27 38.04 -14.50
CA ALA A 118 25.95 39.44 -14.77
C ALA A 118 27.17 40.11 -15.43
N ARG A 119 26.92 40.78 -16.55
CA ARG A 119 27.86 41.72 -17.18
C ARG A 119 27.65 43.10 -16.61
#